data_AF-A0AAN7LRH6-F1
#
_entry.id   AF-A0AAN7LRH6-F1
#
_cell.length_a   1.000
_cell.length_b   1.000
_cell.length_c   1.000
_cell.angle_alpha   90.00
_cell.angle_beta   90.00
_cell.angle_gamma   90.00
#
_symmetry.space_group_name_H-M   'P 1'
#
loop_
_entity.id
_entity.type
_entity.pdbx_description
1 polymer ?
#
loop_
_entity_poly.entity_id
_entity_poly.type
_entity_poly.pdbx_seq_one_letter_code
_entity_poly.pdbx_strand_id
1 'polypeptide(L)'
;MNSSRLCSHSPYFSLCYRSFIPSSRSHFLLTLPLSRYPSLPKLAPLRAPRRTRKLDSFCSPSISSSMASPSQSQGDPSEARPFSVLFVCLGNICRSPAAEGVFRDIVKKRGVDSKFQIDSAGTIGYHEGDLADPRMRAAAKRRGIQITSISRPIQPSDFQNFDLILAMDKQNREDILGALERWKFRETLPRDAHKKVQLMCSYCKKHDDTEVPDPYYGGPQGFEKVLDLLEDACESLLDSILAKSSKLQN
;
A
#
# COMPACT_ATOMS: atom_id res chain seq x y z
N MET A 1 -67.29 8.87 -21.50
CA MET A 1 -67.36 9.32 -22.90
C MET A 1 -66.73 10.70 -22.95
N ASN A 2 -65.70 11.08 -23.69
CA ASN A 2 -64.72 10.44 -24.59
C ASN A 2 -63.53 11.43 -24.54
N SER A 3 -62.27 10.97 -24.43
CA SER A 3 -61.35 10.75 -25.56
C SER A 3 -61.02 12.08 -26.29
N SER A 4 -59.78 12.47 -26.61
CA SER A 4 -58.61 11.67 -26.97
C SER A 4 -57.40 12.62 -27.10
N ARG A 5 -56.21 12.04 -26.93
CA ARG A 5 -54.91 12.50 -27.47
C ARG A 5 -55.02 12.88 -28.95
N LEU A 6 -54.12 13.74 -29.43
CA LEU A 6 -53.45 13.56 -30.72
C LEU A 6 -52.14 14.37 -30.80
N CYS A 7 -51.08 13.68 -31.20
CA CYS A 7 -49.81 14.20 -31.68
C CYS A 7 -49.96 14.76 -33.11
N SER A 8 -49.14 15.73 -33.49
CA SER A 8 -48.61 15.96 -34.86
C SER A 8 -47.69 17.20 -34.83
N HIS A 9 -46.37 17.02 -35.05
CA HIS A 9 -45.62 17.29 -36.30
C HIS A 9 -45.12 18.73 -36.47
N SER A 10 -43.79 18.91 -36.46
CA SER A 10 -43.02 19.69 -37.45
C SER A 10 -41.49 19.66 -37.17
N PRO A 11 -40.59 20.06 -38.09
CA PRO A 11 -39.64 19.11 -38.65
C PRO A 11 -38.19 19.67 -38.76
N TYR A 12 -37.28 18.88 -39.36
CA TYR A 12 -35.98 19.27 -39.94
C TYR A 12 -34.96 20.03 -39.07
N PHE A 13 -33.86 19.36 -38.71
CA PHE A 13 -32.53 19.96 -38.87
C PHE A 13 -31.48 18.91 -39.27
N SER A 14 -30.68 19.33 -40.24
CA SER A 14 -29.79 18.57 -41.11
C SER A 14 -28.54 18.06 -40.40
N LEU A 15 -28.21 16.78 -40.59
CA LEU A 15 -26.93 16.17 -40.23
C LEU A 15 -25.97 16.29 -41.43
N CYS A 16 -25.06 17.26 -41.37
CA CYS A 16 -23.89 17.32 -42.25
C CYS A 16 -22.80 16.37 -41.74
N TYR A 17 -22.74 15.16 -42.29
CA TYR A 17 -21.59 14.28 -42.20
C TYR A 17 -20.54 14.74 -43.22
N ARG A 18 -19.46 15.37 -42.76
CA ARG A 18 -18.29 15.65 -43.61
C ARG A 18 -17.17 14.69 -43.25
N SER A 19 -16.97 13.72 -44.13
CA SER A 19 -15.85 12.80 -44.17
C SER A 19 -14.53 13.57 -44.29
N PHE A 20 -13.62 13.39 -43.34
CA PHE A 20 -12.27 13.96 -43.38
C PHE A 20 -11.30 12.89 -43.88
N ILE A 21 -10.71 13.16 -45.05
CA ILE A 21 -9.66 12.37 -45.71
C ILE A 21 -8.31 12.82 -45.14
N PRO A 22 -7.41 11.93 -44.68
CA PRO A 22 -6.03 12.33 -44.41
C PRO A 22 -5.18 12.20 -45.67
N SER A 23 -4.64 13.33 -46.13
CA SER A 23 -3.72 13.45 -47.25
C SER A 23 -2.26 13.27 -46.82
N SER A 24 -1.56 12.45 -47.60
CA SER A 24 -0.13 12.43 -47.94
C SER A 24 0.95 12.79 -46.88
N ARG A 25 1.63 11.71 -46.47
CA ARG A 25 3.09 11.52 -46.40
C ARG A 25 3.96 12.76 -46.62
N SER A 26 4.74 13.12 -45.60
CA SER A 26 6.05 13.74 -45.78
C SER A 26 7.06 13.02 -44.89
N HIS A 27 7.99 12.31 -45.53
CA HIS A 27 9.11 11.64 -44.88
C HIS A 27 10.20 12.68 -44.60
N PHE A 28 10.36 13.07 -43.34
CA PHE A 28 11.55 13.79 -42.89
C PHE A 28 12.54 12.78 -42.30
N LEU A 29 13.47 12.32 -43.15
CA LEU A 29 14.62 11.53 -42.72
C LEU A 29 15.63 12.48 -42.06
N LEU A 30 15.55 12.61 -40.74
CA LEU A 30 16.61 13.19 -39.92
C LEU A 30 17.72 12.15 -39.73
N THR A 31 18.78 12.31 -40.53
CA THR A 31 20.06 11.61 -40.37
C THR A 31 20.78 12.14 -39.13
N LEU A 32 20.75 11.38 -38.03
CA LEU A 32 21.58 11.65 -36.86
C LEU A 32 23.02 11.13 -37.08
N PRO A 33 24.06 11.91 -36.76
CA PRO A 33 25.43 11.45 -36.87
C PRO A 33 25.75 10.45 -35.75
N LEU A 34 26.33 9.30 -36.13
CA LEU A 34 26.93 8.32 -35.23
C LEU A 34 28.09 8.97 -34.45
N SER A 35 27.78 9.49 -33.26
CA SER A 35 28.80 9.92 -32.30
C SER A 35 29.46 8.70 -31.66
N ARG A 36 30.78 8.70 -31.71
CA ARG A 36 31.70 7.69 -31.21
C ARG A 36 31.53 7.53 -29.69
N TYR A 37 31.10 6.36 -29.24
CA TYR A 37 31.24 5.96 -27.85
C TYR A 37 32.71 5.60 -27.55
N PRO A 38 33.32 6.13 -26.47
CA PRO A 38 34.63 5.69 -26.03
C PRO A 38 34.54 4.29 -25.40
N SER A 39 35.51 3.45 -25.77
CA SER A 39 35.70 2.07 -25.32
C SER A 39 35.93 1.97 -23.81
N LEU A 40 35.08 1.17 -23.14
CA LEU A 40 35.26 0.72 -21.75
C LEU A 40 36.56 -0.10 -21.59
N PRO A 41 37.35 0.12 -20.52
CA PRO A 41 38.51 -0.72 -20.22
C PRO A 41 38.07 -2.07 -19.63
N LYS A 42 38.74 -3.14 -20.10
CA LYS A 42 38.58 -4.53 -19.63
C LYS A 42 38.86 -4.63 -18.12
N LEU A 43 37.88 -5.09 -17.33
CA LEU A 43 38.12 -5.56 -15.97
C LEU A 43 38.93 -6.87 -16.00
N ALA A 44 40.01 -6.91 -15.21
CA ALA A 44 40.78 -8.12 -14.95
C ALA A 44 40.04 -9.04 -13.96
N PRO A 45 40.19 -10.38 -14.07
CA PRO A 45 39.51 -11.31 -13.18
C PRO A 45 40.12 -11.32 -11.77
N LEU A 46 39.27 -11.16 -10.76
CA LEU A 46 39.63 -11.30 -9.35
C LEU A 46 39.98 -12.76 -9.03
N ARG A 47 41.14 -12.95 -8.41
CA ARG A 47 41.74 -14.24 -8.05
C ARG A 47 41.14 -14.72 -6.72
N ALA A 48 40.48 -15.87 -6.72
CA ALA A 48 39.95 -16.50 -5.51
C ALA A 48 41.08 -16.99 -4.56
N PRO A 49 40.95 -16.82 -3.23
CA PRO A 49 41.94 -17.33 -2.30
C PRO A 49 41.82 -18.84 -2.07
N ARG A 50 43.00 -19.48 -1.98
CA ARG A 50 43.22 -20.91 -1.79
C ARG A 50 42.69 -21.42 -0.45
N ARG A 51 41.98 -22.54 -0.53
CA ARG A 51 41.58 -23.44 0.55
C ARG A 51 42.81 -24.16 1.12
N THR A 52 43.22 -23.85 2.35
CA THR A 52 44.18 -24.69 3.10
C THR A 52 43.44 -25.55 4.10
N ARG A 53 43.47 -26.86 3.86
CA ARG A 53 43.15 -27.91 4.83
C ARG A 53 44.21 -27.87 5.94
N LYS A 54 43.78 -27.86 7.21
CA LYS A 54 44.55 -28.47 8.30
C LYS A 54 43.66 -29.51 8.98
N LEU A 55 44.30 -30.63 9.24
CA LEU A 55 43.76 -31.90 9.68
C LEU A 55 44.52 -32.23 10.95
N ASP A 56 43.88 -32.07 12.11
CA ASP A 56 44.36 -32.51 13.43
C ASP A 56 43.06 -32.94 14.15
N SER A 57 42.66 -34.22 14.27
CA SER A 57 43.25 -35.40 14.91
C SER A 57 43.25 -35.33 16.46
N PHE A 58 42.39 -36.19 17.03
CA PHE A 58 42.41 -36.81 18.37
C PHE A 58 42.16 -35.97 19.64
N CYS A 59 41.05 -36.25 20.34
CA CYS A 59 40.95 -37.25 21.43
C CYS A 59 39.85 -36.84 22.43
N SER A 60 38.94 -37.77 22.75
CA SER A 60 37.92 -37.62 23.79
C SER A 60 38.52 -37.59 25.20
N PRO A 61 37.82 -36.98 26.17
CA PRO A 61 37.33 -37.83 27.26
C PRO A 61 35.87 -37.54 27.66
N SER A 62 35.27 -38.62 28.15
CA SER A 62 34.00 -38.77 28.82
C SER A 62 33.68 -37.69 29.86
N ILE A 63 32.51 -37.06 29.74
CA ILE A 63 31.84 -36.39 30.87
C ILE A 63 30.36 -36.80 30.89
N SER A 64 29.99 -37.26 32.08
CA SER A 64 28.70 -37.70 32.61
C SER A 64 27.44 -37.09 31.98
N SER A 65 26.47 -37.97 31.69
CA SER A 65 25.10 -37.58 31.41
C SER A 65 24.47 -36.94 32.65
N SER A 66 24.10 -35.65 32.56
CA SER A 66 23.01 -35.10 33.36
C SER A 66 21.90 -34.71 32.40
N MET A 67 20.80 -35.45 32.45
CA MET A 67 19.56 -35.11 31.77
C MET A 67 19.00 -33.83 32.40
N ALA A 68 19.34 -32.68 31.82
CA ALA A 68 18.53 -31.48 31.94
C ALA A 68 17.54 -31.53 30.78
N SER A 69 16.33 -31.98 31.08
CA SER A 69 15.18 -31.93 30.18
C SER A 69 15.07 -30.53 29.56
N PRO A 70 14.81 -30.41 28.25
CA PRO A 70 14.41 -29.13 27.71
C PRO A 70 13.06 -28.81 28.32
N SER A 71 13.04 -27.80 29.20
CA SER A 71 11.81 -27.14 29.61
C SER A 71 11.15 -26.62 28.34
N GLN A 72 10.21 -27.40 27.81
CA GLN A 72 9.26 -26.91 26.84
C GLN A 72 8.53 -25.76 27.52
N SER A 73 8.92 -24.54 27.19
CA SER A 73 8.10 -23.36 27.42
C SER A 73 6.85 -23.56 26.58
N GLN A 74 5.83 -24.18 27.18
CA GLN A 74 4.49 -24.13 26.64
C GLN A 74 4.13 -22.66 26.55
N GLY A 75 4.05 -22.16 25.31
CA GLY A 75 3.58 -20.81 25.04
C GLY A 75 2.21 -20.64 25.68
N ASP A 76 2.09 -19.61 26.50
CA ASP A 76 0.83 -19.17 27.08
C ASP A 76 -0.21 -19.01 25.96
N PRO A 77 -1.40 -19.63 26.04
CA PRO A 77 -2.48 -19.45 25.07
C PRO A 77 -3.02 -18.01 24.98
N SER A 78 -2.51 -17.08 25.79
CA SER A 78 -3.06 -15.73 25.98
C SER A 78 -2.44 -14.61 25.13
N GLU A 79 -1.33 -14.82 24.42
CA GLU A 79 -0.82 -13.77 23.50
C GLU A 79 -1.64 -13.75 22.21
N ALA A 80 -2.77 -13.04 22.26
CA ALA A 80 -3.56 -12.70 21.09
C ALA A 80 -2.66 -12.03 20.05
N ARG A 81 -2.64 -12.56 18.83
CA ARG A 81 -1.84 -11.99 17.73
C ARG A 81 -2.14 -10.49 17.57
N PRO A 82 -1.13 -9.66 17.22
CA PRO A 82 -1.36 -8.25 16.93
C PRO A 82 -2.45 -8.04 15.89
N PHE A 83 -3.25 -6.99 16.05
CA PHE A 83 -4.25 -6.57 15.07
C PHE A 83 -3.55 -5.91 13.88
N SER A 84 -3.77 -6.43 12.68
CA SER A 84 -3.00 -6.03 11.51
C SER A 84 -3.79 -5.06 10.62
N VAL A 85 -3.24 -3.86 10.40
CA VAL A 85 -3.83 -2.80 9.55
C VAL A 85 -2.93 -2.49 8.36
N LEU A 86 -3.52 -2.50 7.15
CA LEU A 86 -2.85 -2.13 5.90
C LEU A 86 -3.47 -0.87 5.30
N PHE A 87 -2.66 0.15 5.06
CA PHE A 87 -3.08 1.37 4.37
C PHE A 87 -2.75 1.28 2.88
N VAL A 88 -3.71 1.59 2.00
CA VAL A 88 -3.54 1.40 0.55
C VAL A 88 -3.93 2.66 -0.23
N CYS A 89 -3.01 3.14 -1.06
CA CYS A 89 -3.27 4.18 -2.04
C CYS A 89 -2.85 3.71 -3.44
N LEU A 90 -2.86 4.60 -4.45
CA LEU A 90 -2.42 4.22 -5.80
C LEU A 90 -0.95 3.76 -5.84
N GLY A 91 -0.01 4.68 -5.62
CA GLY A 91 1.43 4.42 -5.84
C GLY A 91 2.27 4.14 -4.59
N ASN A 92 1.68 4.05 -3.39
CA ASN A 92 2.38 3.83 -2.12
C ASN A 92 3.59 4.73 -1.80
N ILE A 93 3.58 5.96 -2.31
CA ILE A 93 4.63 6.95 -2.01
C ILE A 93 4.12 8.15 -1.22
N CYS A 94 2.81 8.39 -1.12
CA CYS A 94 2.31 9.63 -0.51
C CYS A 94 1.27 9.39 0.58
N ARG A 95 0.02 9.09 0.21
CA ARG A 95 -1.11 9.00 1.14
C ARG A 95 -1.02 7.79 2.08
N SER A 96 -0.79 6.58 1.57
CA SER A 96 -0.70 5.40 2.43
C SER A 96 0.54 5.35 3.33
N PRO A 97 1.76 5.77 2.91
CA PRO A 97 2.89 5.95 3.83
C PRO A 97 2.62 6.98 4.94
N ALA A 98 1.92 8.07 4.61
CA ALA A 98 1.52 9.06 5.60
C ALA A 98 0.55 8.46 6.62
N ALA A 99 -0.45 7.71 6.17
CA ALA A 99 -1.40 7.04 7.06
C ALA A 99 -0.71 6.04 8.00
N GLU A 100 0.24 5.25 7.46
CA GLU A 100 1.07 4.33 8.23
C GLU A 100 1.89 5.06 9.31
N GLY A 101 2.54 6.17 8.95
CA GLY A 101 3.32 6.99 9.87
C GLY A 101 2.46 7.62 10.97
N VAL A 102 1.32 8.22 10.61
CA VAL A 102 0.36 8.84 11.53
C VAL A 102 -0.20 7.81 12.50
N PHE A 103 -0.70 6.67 12.00
CA PHE A 103 -1.27 5.63 12.85
C PHE A 103 -0.23 5.04 13.80
N ARG A 104 0.99 4.79 13.30
CA ARG A 104 2.11 4.28 14.12
C ARG A 104 2.48 5.25 15.23
N ASP A 105 2.52 6.55 14.96
CA ASP A 105 2.78 7.57 15.96
C ASP A 105 1.67 7.61 17.04
N ILE A 106 0.40 7.54 16.63
CA ILE A 106 -0.74 7.54 17.56
C ILE A 106 -0.72 6.29 18.47
N VAL A 107 -0.51 5.09 17.94
CA VAL A 107 -0.48 3.87 18.78
C VAL A 107 0.68 3.88 19.77
N LYS A 108 1.84 4.43 19.37
CA LYS A 108 3.00 4.61 20.25
C LYS A 108 2.70 5.61 21.36
N LYS A 109 2.12 6.76 21.03
CA LYS A 109 1.70 7.78 22.03
C LYS A 109 0.67 7.24 23.02
N ARG A 110 -0.16 6.28 22.59
CA ARG A 110 -1.15 5.60 23.46
C ARG A 110 -0.60 4.36 24.18
N GLY A 111 0.66 3.98 23.96
CA GLY A 111 1.31 2.85 24.63
C GLY A 111 0.72 1.48 24.28
N VAL A 112 0.19 1.33 23.05
CA VAL A 112 -0.46 0.09 22.58
C VAL A 112 0.17 -0.46 21.30
N ASP A 113 1.35 0.02 20.91
CA ASP A 113 2.01 -0.34 19.66
C ASP A 113 2.31 -1.85 19.52
N SER A 114 2.59 -2.54 20.62
CA SER A 114 2.78 -4.01 20.62
C SER A 114 1.54 -4.80 20.21
N LYS A 115 0.35 -4.18 20.26
CA LYS A 115 -0.92 -4.81 19.87
C LYS A 115 -1.22 -4.67 18.38
N PHE A 116 -0.36 -4.01 17.62
CA PHE A 116 -0.62 -3.71 16.21
C PHE A 116 0.52 -4.14 15.29
N GLN A 117 0.15 -4.68 14.13
CA GLN A 117 1.01 -4.76 12.97
C GLN A 117 0.52 -3.72 11.96
N ILE A 118 1.41 -2.85 11.50
CA ILE A 118 1.05 -1.68 10.69
C ILE A 118 1.94 -1.63 9.46
N ASP A 119 1.31 -1.57 8.28
CA ASP A 119 2.01 -1.52 7.00
C ASP A 119 1.25 -0.66 5.97
N SER A 120 1.89 -0.36 4.84
CA SER A 120 1.24 0.28 3.69
C SER A 120 1.60 -0.38 2.36
N ALA A 121 0.71 -0.23 1.38
CA ALA A 121 0.88 -0.76 0.03
C ALA A 121 0.24 0.15 -1.05
N GLY A 122 0.47 -0.23 -2.31
CA GLY A 122 0.00 0.45 -3.51
C GLY A 122 -0.88 -0.45 -4.36
N THR A 123 -1.90 0.09 -5.03
CA THR A 123 -2.68 -0.70 -6.01
C THR A 123 -1.89 -0.99 -7.29
N ILE A 124 -0.82 -0.21 -7.54
CA ILE A 124 0.14 -0.43 -8.62
C ILE A 124 1.57 -0.63 -8.06
N GLY A 125 2.44 -1.26 -8.84
CA GLY A 125 3.86 -1.48 -8.50
C GLY A 125 4.84 -0.50 -9.14
N TYR A 126 4.39 0.62 -9.71
CA TYR A 126 5.25 1.54 -10.48
C TYR A 126 6.40 2.13 -9.64
N HIS A 127 6.18 2.31 -8.34
CA HIS A 127 7.14 2.89 -7.41
C HIS A 127 7.74 1.85 -6.45
N GLU A 128 7.67 0.56 -6.75
CA GLU A 128 8.17 -0.47 -5.84
C GLU A 128 9.66 -0.25 -5.47
N GLY A 129 9.98 -0.26 -4.18
CA GLY A 129 11.31 0.02 -3.65
C GLY A 129 11.60 1.50 -3.39
N ASP A 130 10.77 2.43 -3.87
CA ASP A 130 10.95 3.86 -3.65
C ASP A 130 10.64 4.27 -2.20
N LEU A 131 11.32 5.31 -1.74
CA LEU A 131 10.94 6.00 -0.50
C LEU A 131 9.65 6.81 -0.68
N ALA A 132 8.96 7.06 0.43
CA ALA A 132 7.86 8.01 0.44
C ALA A 132 8.28 9.40 -0.08
N ASP A 133 7.32 10.10 -0.68
CA ASP A 133 7.45 11.42 -1.31
C ASP A 133 8.12 12.39 -0.32
N PRO A 134 9.20 13.08 -0.76
CA PRO A 134 9.99 13.94 0.12
C PRO A 134 9.17 15.11 0.70
N ARG A 135 8.16 15.61 0.00
CA ARG A 135 7.30 16.72 0.47
C ARG A 135 6.34 16.22 1.55
N MET A 136 5.77 15.02 1.37
CA MET A 136 4.95 14.39 2.41
C MET A 136 5.78 14.09 3.66
N ARG A 137 6.99 13.53 3.49
CA ARG A 137 7.93 13.31 4.60
C ARG A 137 8.29 14.61 5.32
N ALA A 138 8.51 15.70 4.59
CA ALA A 138 8.80 17.00 5.16
C ALA A 138 7.61 17.56 5.95
N ALA A 139 6.40 17.48 5.40
CA ALA A 139 5.17 17.90 6.07
C ALA A 139 4.93 17.11 7.37
N ALA A 140 4.98 15.78 7.30
CA ALA A 140 4.81 14.90 8.46
C ALA A 140 5.87 15.14 9.54
N LYS A 141 7.14 15.35 9.14
CA LYS A 141 8.23 15.64 10.08
C LYS A 141 7.99 16.92 10.88
N ARG A 142 7.36 17.95 10.29
CA ARG A 142 6.98 19.17 11.03
C ARG A 142 6.00 18.90 12.16
N ARG A 143 5.22 17.82 12.07
CA ARG A 143 4.29 17.34 13.10
C ARG A 143 4.92 16.32 14.06
N GLY A 144 6.22 16.06 13.93
CA GLY A 144 6.94 15.04 14.72
C GLY A 144 6.73 13.60 14.23
N ILE A 145 6.11 13.41 13.07
CA ILE A 145 5.78 12.09 12.52
C ILE A 145 6.87 11.65 11.54
N GLN A 146 7.41 10.45 11.76
CA GLN A 146 8.41 9.86 10.87
C GLN A 146 7.75 8.88 9.89
N ILE A 147 7.92 9.12 8.59
CA ILE A 147 7.50 8.21 7.52
C ILE A 147 8.73 7.46 7.02
N THR A 148 8.76 6.15 7.26
CA THR A 148 9.86 5.24 6.89
C THR A 148 9.45 4.17 5.89
N SER A 149 8.23 4.22 5.37
CA SER A 149 7.69 3.23 4.44
C SER A 149 8.52 3.15 3.15
N ILE A 150 8.71 1.92 2.68
CA ILE A 150 9.22 1.61 1.36
C ILE A 150 8.04 1.15 0.52
N SER A 151 7.90 1.74 -0.65
CA SER A 151 6.78 1.47 -1.53
C SER A 151 6.76 0.01 -2.00
N ARG A 152 5.60 -0.63 -1.95
CA ARG A 152 5.35 -1.98 -2.47
C ARG A 152 3.93 -2.10 -3.05
N PRO A 153 3.70 -2.97 -4.05
CA PRO A 153 2.35 -3.29 -4.47
C PRO A 153 1.63 -4.13 -3.40
N ILE A 154 0.30 -4.04 -3.38
CA ILE A 154 -0.56 -4.96 -2.66
C ILE A 154 -0.42 -6.37 -3.26
N GLN A 155 -0.45 -7.38 -2.41
CA GLN A 155 -0.27 -8.77 -2.77
C GLN A 155 -1.45 -9.63 -2.28
N PRO A 156 -1.67 -10.81 -2.90
CA PRO A 156 -2.71 -11.75 -2.45
C PRO A 156 -2.61 -12.12 -0.96
N SER A 157 -1.38 -12.28 -0.45
CA SER A 157 -1.10 -12.58 0.96
C SER A 157 -1.60 -11.48 1.90
N ASP A 158 -1.72 -10.24 1.45
CA ASP A 158 -2.22 -9.13 2.29
C ASP A 158 -3.67 -9.39 2.73
N PHE A 159 -4.49 -10.01 1.88
CA PHE A 159 -5.88 -10.37 2.24
C PHE A 159 -5.97 -11.48 3.30
N GLN A 160 -4.91 -12.26 3.47
CA GLN A 160 -4.80 -13.29 4.50
C GLN A 160 -4.25 -12.69 5.79
N ASN A 161 -3.18 -11.89 5.69
CA ASN A 161 -2.38 -11.43 6.81
C ASN A 161 -2.98 -10.23 7.55
N PHE A 162 -3.75 -9.38 6.87
CA PHE A 162 -4.31 -8.17 7.48
C PHE A 162 -5.77 -8.36 7.89
N ASP A 163 -6.12 -7.77 9.03
CA ASP A 163 -7.50 -7.75 9.56
C ASP A 163 -8.33 -6.63 8.93
N LEU A 164 -7.66 -5.53 8.57
CA LEU A 164 -8.27 -4.34 8.01
C LEU A 164 -7.40 -3.76 6.89
N ILE A 165 -8.02 -3.44 5.76
CA ILE A 165 -7.38 -2.81 4.60
C ILE A 165 -8.09 -1.49 4.33
N LEU A 166 -7.37 -0.38 4.43
CA LEU A 166 -7.91 0.98 4.36
C LEU A 166 -7.48 1.66 3.06
N ALA A 167 -8.45 1.81 2.15
CA ALA A 167 -8.28 2.52 0.89
C ALA A 167 -8.36 4.03 1.11
N MET A 168 -7.42 4.78 0.53
CA MET A 168 -7.39 6.25 0.65
C MET A 168 -8.55 6.93 -0.08
N ASP A 169 -8.99 6.38 -1.21
CA ASP A 169 -10.09 6.89 -2.01
C ASP A 169 -10.94 5.73 -2.59
N LYS A 170 -12.07 6.06 -3.22
CA LYS A 170 -13.01 5.09 -3.80
C LYS A 170 -12.38 4.32 -4.96
N GLN A 171 -11.56 4.97 -5.78
CA GLN A 171 -10.88 4.30 -6.88
C GLN A 171 -9.91 3.22 -6.36
N ASN A 172 -9.13 3.53 -5.31
CA ASN A 172 -8.25 2.58 -4.66
C ASN A 172 -9.05 1.41 -4.08
N ARG A 173 -10.21 1.68 -3.48
CA ARG A 173 -11.10 0.62 -3.00
C ARG A 173 -11.58 -0.29 -4.13
N GLU A 174 -11.99 0.27 -5.25
CA GLU A 174 -12.40 -0.49 -6.44
C GLU A 174 -11.24 -1.31 -7.01
N ASP A 175 -10.04 -0.74 -7.10
CA ASP A 175 -8.84 -1.42 -7.58
C ASP A 175 -8.47 -2.62 -6.70
N ILE A 176 -8.53 -2.45 -5.36
CA ILE A 176 -8.27 -3.51 -4.37
C ILE A 176 -9.29 -4.63 -4.52
N LEU A 177 -10.58 -4.30 -4.62
CA LEU A 177 -11.64 -5.29 -4.80
C LEU A 177 -11.52 -6.01 -6.15
N GLY A 178 -11.18 -5.29 -7.22
CA GLY A 178 -10.89 -5.87 -8.51
C GLY A 178 -9.69 -6.83 -8.47
N ALA A 179 -8.63 -6.47 -7.73
CA ALA A 179 -7.46 -7.34 -7.53
C ALA A 179 -7.83 -8.61 -6.77
N LEU A 180 -8.61 -8.46 -5.69
CA LEU A 180 -9.14 -9.58 -4.92
C LEU A 180 -9.93 -10.56 -5.79
N GLU A 181 -10.85 -10.07 -6.63
CA GLU A 181 -11.62 -10.92 -7.53
C GLU A 181 -10.73 -11.65 -8.54
N ARG A 182 -9.72 -10.99 -9.11
CA ARG A 182 -8.76 -11.65 -10.00
C ARG A 182 -7.95 -12.75 -9.30
N TRP A 183 -7.56 -12.54 -8.05
CA TRP A 183 -6.74 -13.49 -7.29
C TRP A 183 -7.51 -14.67 -6.74
N LYS A 184 -8.81 -14.51 -6.43
CA LYS A 184 -9.68 -15.62 -6.00
C LYS A 184 -9.73 -16.78 -7.00
N PHE A 185 -9.48 -16.53 -8.28
CA PHE A 185 -9.39 -17.58 -9.31
C PHE A 185 -8.05 -18.31 -9.34
N ARG A 186 -7.02 -17.79 -8.68
CA ARG A 186 -5.64 -18.31 -8.73
C ARG A 186 -5.13 -18.81 -7.38
N GLU A 187 -5.69 -18.32 -6.28
CA GLU A 187 -5.21 -18.54 -4.93
C GLU A 187 -6.34 -18.79 -3.94
N THR A 188 -6.03 -19.50 -2.85
CA THR A 188 -6.99 -19.70 -1.75
C THR A 188 -6.99 -18.48 -0.86
N LEU A 189 -8.00 -17.61 -1.03
CA LEU A 189 -8.21 -16.41 -0.23
C LEU A 189 -9.46 -16.54 0.66
N PRO A 190 -9.53 -15.84 1.81
CA PRO A 190 -10.70 -15.84 2.67
C PRO A 190 -11.96 -15.39 1.91
N ARG A 191 -13.07 -16.13 2.05
CA ARG A 191 -14.33 -15.86 1.33
C ARG A 191 -14.85 -14.43 1.59
N ASP A 192 -14.64 -13.94 2.81
CA ASP A 192 -15.07 -12.65 3.29
C ASP A 192 -13.96 -11.58 3.29
N ALA A 193 -12.85 -11.80 2.58
CA ALA A 193 -11.75 -10.83 2.48
C ALA A 193 -12.21 -9.43 2.02
N HIS A 194 -13.25 -9.35 1.19
CA HIS A 194 -13.85 -8.10 0.75
C HIS A 194 -14.41 -7.24 1.89
N LYS A 195 -14.84 -7.84 3.01
CA LYS A 195 -15.38 -7.12 4.19
C LYS A 195 -14.28 -6.39 4.97
N LYS A 196 -13.02 -6.79 4.78
CA LYS A 196 -11.86 -6.13 5.38
C LYS A 196 -11.52 -4.81 4.70
N VAL A 197 -12.02 -4.56 3.48
CA VAL A 197 -11.69 -3.39 2.67
C VAL A 197 -12.66 -2.24 2.97
N GLN A 198 -12.16 -1.18 3.59
CA GLN A 198 -12.93 0.01 3.97
C GLN A 198 -12.24 1.29 3.48
N LEU A 199 -12.96 2.42 3.47
CA LEU A 199 -12.39 3.72 3.14
C LEU A 199 -11.75 4.33 4.38
N MET A 200 -10.58 4.97 4.24
CA MET A 200 -9.92 5.66 5.35
C MET A 200 -10.84 6.70 5.99
N CYS A 201 -11.49 7.51 5.15
CA CYS A 201 -12.38 8.57 5.59
C CYS A 201 -13.69 8.09 6.23
N SER A 202 -14.04 6.79 6.19
CA SER A 202 -15.17 6.30 6.98
C SER A 202 -14.92 6.36 8.49
N TYR A 203 -13.67 6.64 8.89
CA TYR A 203 -13.28 6.83 10.28
C TYR A 203 -13.14 8.31 10.67
N CYS A 204 -13.21 9.26 9.75
CA CYS A 204 -13.19 10.69 10.09
C CYS A 204 -14.36 11.06 11.02
N LYS A 205 -14.11 11.91 12.01
CA LYS A 205 -15.13 12.43 12.93
C LYS A 205 -15.18 13.96 12.95
N LYS A 206 -14.05 14.61 12.70
CA LYS A 206 -13.89 16.07 12.68
C LYS A 206 -14.02 16.63 11.27
N HIS A 207 -13.90 15.79 10.24
CA HIS A 207 -14.00 16.16 8.84
C HIS A 207 -15.08 15.36 8.10
N ASP A 208 -15.82 16.04 7.22
CA ASP A 208 -16.90 15.44 6.40
C ASP A 208 -16.40 14.90 5.05
N ASP A 209 -15.10 14.99 4.79
CA ASP A 209 -14.48 14.47 3.57
C ASP A 209 -14.73 12.96 3.44
N THR A 210 -15.14 12.50 2.25
CA THR A 210 -15.43 11.08 2.00
C THR A 210 -14.22 10.28 1.50
N GLU A 211 -13.15 10.96 1.10
CA GLU A 211 -11.93 10.41 0.50
C GLU A 211 -10.73 11.28 0.89
N VAL A 212 -9.55 10.66 0.99
CA VAL A 212 -8.29 11.38 1.20
C VAL A 212 -7.83 11.93 -0.16
N PRO A 213 -7.85 13.26 -0.37
CA PRO A 213 -7.59 13.85 -1.66
C PRO A 213 -6.14 13.62 -2.07
N ASP A 214 -5.91 13.56 -3.38
CA ASP A 214 -4.56 13.51 -3.89
C ASP A 214 -3.85 14.88 -3.69
N PRO A 215 -2.72 14.93 -2.95
CA PRO A 215 -2.09 16.20 -2.57
C PRO A 215 -1.41 16.92 -3.75
N TYR A 216 -1.19 16.28 -4.91
CA TYR A 216 -0.49 16.90 -6.04
C TYR A 216 -1.23 18.12 -6.62
N TYR A 217 -2.55 18.22 -6.44
CA TYR A 217 -3.37 19.32 -6.98
C TYR A 217 -3.47 20.54 -6.05
N GLY A 218 -3.08 20.42 -4.77
CA GLY A 218 -3.27 21.44 -3.74
C GLY A 218 -2.02 22.22 -3.36
N GLY A 219 -0.90 22.05 -4.07
CA GLY A 219 0.39 22.63 -3.69
C GLY A 219 0.83 22.19 -2.28
N PRO A 220 1.61 23.01 -1.55
CA PRO A 220 2.05 22.66 -0.20
C PRO A 220 0.92 22.42 0.81
N GLN A 221 -0.23 23.10 0.65
CA GLN A 221 -1.39 22.96 1.54
C GLN A 221 -2.11 21.62 1.36
N GLY A 222 -2.01 21.01 0.16
CA GLY A 222 -2.57 19.69 -0.09
C GLY A 222 -2.00 18.60 0.83
N PHE A 223 -0.70 18.67 1.13
CA PHE A 223 -0.04 17.74 2.06
C PHE A 223 -0.54 17.89 3.49
N GLU A 224 -0.75 19.13 3.94
CA GLU A 224 -1.29 19.41 5.27
C GLU A 224 -2.73 18.91 5.40
N LYS A 225 -3.58 19.18 4.40
CA LYS A 225 -4.96 18.68 4.38
C LYS A 225 -5.02 17.15 4.45
N VAL A 226 -4.13 16.44 3.74
CA VAL A 226 -4.02 14.98 3.84
C VAL A 226 -3.68 14.55 5.27
N LEU A 227 -2.69 15.18 5.91
CA LEU A 227 -2.31 14.85 7.28
C LEU A 227 -3.45 15.14 8.28
N ASP A 228 -4.20 16.24 8.12
CA ASP A 228 -5.33 16.59 8.98
C ASP A 228 -6.44 15.51 8.94
N LEU A 229 -6.75 15.01 7.74
CA LEU A 229 -7.71 13.92 7.57
C LEU A 229 -7.20 12.61 8.17
N LEU A 230 -5.91 12.31 7.97
CA LEU A 230 -5.31 11.08 8.48
C LEU A 230 -5.23 11.08 10.01
N GLU A 231 -4.91 12.20 10.65
CA GLU A 231 -4.88 12.31 12.11
C GLU A 231 -6.28 12.09 12.71
N ASP A 232 -7.30 12.76 12.17
CA ASP A 232 -8.70 12.57 12.58
C ASP A 232 -9.15 11.11 12.42
N ALA A 233 -8.96 10.55 11.22
CA ALA A 233 -9.38 9.19 10.93
C ALA A 233 -8.60 8.14 11.75
N CYS A 234 -7.29 8.31 11.94
CA CYS A 234 -6.46 7.36 12.70
C CYS A 234 -6.78 7.35 14.21
N GLU A 235 -7.07 8.51 14.80
CA GLU A 235 -7.52 8.60 16.21
C GLU A 235 -8.81 7.79 16.41
N SER A 236 -9.80 8.06 15.56
CA SER A 236 -11.11 7.40 15.59
C SER A 236 -11.03 5.90 15.26
N LEU A 237 -10.16 5.53 14.31
CA LEU A 237 -9.85 4.15 13.98
C LEU A 237 -9.32 3.38 15.18
N LEU A 238 -8.31 3.93 15.87
CA LEU A 238 -7.74 3.29 17.06
C LEU A 238 -8.81 3.07 18.14
N ASP A 239 -9.60 4.11 18.43
CA ASP A 239 -10.69 4.01 19.41
C ASP A 239 -11.70 2.92 19.03
N SER A 240 -12.06 2.82 17.74
CA SER A 240 -12.98 1.79 17.22
C SER A 240 -12.42 0.38 17.40
N ILE A 241 -11.13 0.18 17.13
CA ILE A 241 -10.48 -1.13 17.27
C ILE A 241 -10.42 -1.53 18.75
N LEU A 242 -9.95 -0.63 19.64
CA LEU A 242 -9.85 -0.92 21.06
C LEU A 242 -11.23 -1.20 21.70
N ALA A 243 -12.27 -0.48 21.28
CA ALA A 243 -13.64 -0.71 21.75
C ALA A 243 -14.24 -2.04 21.25
N LYS A 244 -13.79 -2.55 20.10
CA LYS A 244 -14.18 -3.90 19.63
C LYS A 244 -13.42 -4.97 20.39
N SER A 245 -12.11 -4.79 20.58
CA SER A 245 -11.28 -5.75 21.33
C SER A 245 -11.78 -5.96 22.76
N SER A 246 -12.23 -4.89 23.44
CA SER A 246 -12.80 -5.02 24.79
C SER A 246 -14.15 -5.76 24.83
N LYS A 247 -14.96 -5.65 23.78
CA LYS A 247 -16.24 -6.39 23.65
C LYS A 247 -16.06 -7.86 23.32
N LEU A 248 -14.92 -8.27 22.75
CA LEU A 248 -14.62 -9.69 22.49
C LEU A 248 -14.04 -10.40 23.72
N GLN A 249 -13.63 -9.66 24.75
CA GLN A 249 -13.02 -10.21 25.97
C GLN A 249 -13.99 -10.33 27.15
N ASN A 250 -15.22 -9.81 27.02
CA ASN A 250 -16.31 -9.88 28.01
C ASN A 250 -17.45 -10.77 27.49
#